data_AF-A0A0B3XRJ0-F1
#
_entry.id   AF-A0A0B3XRJ0-F1
#
_cell.length_a   1.000
_cell.length_b   1.000
_cell.length_c   1.000
_cell.angle_alpha   90.00
_cell.angle_beta   90.00
_cell.angle_gamma   90.00
#
_symmetry.space_group_name_H-M   'P 1'
#
loop_
_entity.id
_entity.type
_entity.pdbx_description
1 polymer ?
#
loop_
_entity_poly.entity_id
_entity_poly.type
_entity_poly.pdbx_seq_one_letter_code
_entity_poly.pdbx_strand_id
1 'polypeptide(L)'
;MKTKIMLVIAVIIMAGCASQPDYRQAKQGGFGYTESKLSDIQYRVHFKAKGTDKAKAMDYAMLRAAELTLLEGYDWFVVTDRETLVDKETVQTTPTAGFSQRYARVTDCGVLTCRTSYHPTTQFETGVFVGGSQKSEIESILNIELGKGTRPSSATSFDAREVRENLQPNIEE
;
A
#
# COMPACT_ATOMS: atom_id res chain seq x y z
N MET A 1 -10.73 -34.47 32.31
CA MET A 1 -9.74 -33.41 32.00
C MET A 1 -9.44 -33.27 30.51
N LYS A 2 -10.39 -33.59 29.60
CA LYS A 2 -10.17 -33.55 28.13
C LYS A 2 -10.84 -32.35 27.45
N THR A 3 -11.86 -31.77 28.11
CA THR A 3 -12.66 -30.64 27.62
C THR A 3 -11.97 -29.27 27.75
N LYS A 4 -10.96 -29.13 28.62
CA LYS A 4 -10.24 -27.84 28.78
C LYS A 4 -9.16 -27.59 27.72
N ILE A 5 -8.67 -28.63 27.06
CA ILE A 5 -7.64 -28.51 26.01
C ILE A 5 -8.25 -28.00 24.70
N MET A 6 -9.53 -28.30 24.45
CA MET A 6 -10.20 -27.89 23.22
C MET A 6 -10.52 -26.39 23.15
N LEU A 7 -10.55 -25.68 24.29
CA LEU A 7 -10.90 -24.26 24.34
C LEU A 7 -9.70 -23.33 24.11
N VAL A 8 -8.47 -23.83 24.28
CA VAL A 8 -7.23 -23.03 24.10
C VAL A 8 -6.84 -22.93 22.62
N ILE A 9 -7.16 -23.94 21.81
CA ILE A 9 -6.79 -24.00 20.38
C ILE A 9 -7.62 -23.03 19.52
N ALA A 10 -8.83 -22.66 19.97
CA ALA A 10 -9.72 -21.79 19.21
C ALA A 10 -9.33 -20.29 19.24
N VAL A 11 -8.44 -19.86 20.14
CA VAL A 11 -8.07 -18.45 20.31
C VAL A 11 -6.90 -18.03 19.39
N ILE A 12 -6.12 -18.97 18.88
CA ILE A 12 -4.89 -18.66 18.11
C ILE A 12 -5.19 -18.27 16.64
N ILE A 13 -6.41 -18.45 16.14
CA ILE A 13 -6.75 -18.20 14.72
C ILE A 13 -7.16 -16.73 14.47
N MET A 14 -7.15 -15.85 15.49
CA MET A 14 -7.41 -14.41 15.34
C MET A 14 -6.14 -13.54 15.28
N ALA A 15 -5.01 -14.09 14.82
CA ALA A 15 -3.91 -13.24 14.33
C ALA A 15 -4.35 -12.63 12.98
N GLY A 16 -5.06 -11.50 13.06
CA GLY A 16 -5.53 -10.77 11.89
C GLY A 16 -4.37 -10.35 11.00
N CYS A 17 -4.54 -10.54 9.69
CA CYS A 17 -3.68 -9.90 8.68
C CYS A 17 -3.90 -8.38 8.78
N ALA A 18 -3.18 -7.73 9.68
CA ALA A 18 -2.96 -6.30 9.63
C ALA A 18 -2.18 -6.05 8.34
N SER A 19 -2.89 -5.69 7.27
CA SER A 19 -2.33 -5.30 5.98
C SER A 19 -1.61 -3.95 6.12
N GLN A 20 -0.53 -3.93 6.89
CA GLN A 20 0.41 -2.82 6.92
C GLN A 20 1.22 -2.83 5.61
N PRO A 21 1.75 -1.67 5.17
CA PRO A 21 2.66 -1.64 4.03
C PRO A 21 3.89 -2.44 4.41
N ASP A 22 4.00 -3.62 3.82
CA ASP A 22 5.08 -4.57 4.08
C ASP A 22 6.40 -3.97 3.60
N TYR A 23 7.39 -3.86 4.47
CA TYR A 23 8.72 -3.38 4.11
C TYR A 23 9.39 -4.43 3.21
N ARG A 24 9.35 -4.20 1.90
CA ARG A 24 9.84 -5.15 0.90
C ARG A 24 10.34 -4.42 -0.32
N GLN A 25 11.20 -5.08 -1.09
CA GLN A 25 11.61 -4.57 -2.39
C GLN A 25 10.40 -4.52 -3.34
N ALA A 26 10.28 -3.45 -4.09
CA ALA A 26 9.24 -3.32 -5.11
C ALA A 26 9.48 -4.33 -6.24
N LYS A 27 8.41 -5.01 -6.67
CA LYS A 27 8.41 -5.84 -7.88
C LYS A 27 7.86 -5.02 -9.04
N GLN A 28 8.66 -4.86 -10.10
CA GLN A 28 8.24 -4.20 -11.35
C GLN A 28 7.52 -2.84 -11.15
N GLY A 29 8.06 -1.96 -10.30
CA GLY A 29 7.47 -0.64 -10.03
C GLY A 29 6.22 -0.65 -9.12
N GLY A 30 5.90 -1.79 -8.50
CA GLY A 30 4.85 -1.90 -7.50
C GLY A 30 5.23 -1.33 -6.13
N PHE A 31 4.43 -1.65 -5.10
CA PHE A 31 4.69 -1.22 -3.73
C PHE A 31 5.96 -1.85 -3.14
N GLY A 32 6.71 -1.06 -2.40
CA GLY A 32 7.97 -1.42 -1.76
C GLY A 32 9.04 -0.32 -1.88
N TYR A 33 10.26 -0.64 -1.49
CA TYR A 33 11.43 0.19 -1.74
C TYR A 33 12.09 -0.14 -3.10
N THR A 34 12.68 0.88 -3.70
CA THR A 34 13.62 0.78 -4.83
C THR A 34 14.79 1.71 -4.57
N GLU A 35 15.93 1.40 -5.17
CA GLU A 35 17.13 2.20 -5.09
C GLU A 35 17.71 2.41 -6.49
N SER A 36 18.28 3.59 -6.71
CA SER A 36 18.92 3.97 -7.97
C SER A 36 20.23 4.68 -7.65
N LYS A 37 21.33 4.16 -8.20
CA LYS A 37 22.65 4.77 -8.06
C LYS A 37 22.75 5.97 -9.00
N LEU A 38 22.99 7.16 -8.45
CA LEU A 38 23.18 8.41 -9.21
C LEU A 38 24.66 8.70 -9.47
N SER A 39 25.50 8.36 -8.49
CA SER A 39 26.97 8.48 -8.53
C SER A 39 27.58 7.42 -7.61
N ASP A 40 28.90 7.37 -7.48
CA ASP A 40 29.59 6.41 -6.60
C ASP A 40 29.26 6.58 -5.12
N ILE A 41 28.86 7.78 -4.71
CA ILE A 41 28.47 8.10 -3.34
C ILE A 41 27.04 8.63 -3.24
N GLN A 42 26.31 8.78 -4.35
CA GLN A 42 24.96 9.36 -4.34
C GLN A 42 23.94 8.35 -4.81
N TYR A 43 22.87 8.21 -4.03
CA TYR A 43 21.80 7.27 -4.29
C TYR A 43 20.45 7.94 -4.15
N ARG A 44 19.48 7.48 -4.93
CA ARG A 44 18.07 7.80 -4.78
C ARG A 44 17.34 6.58 -4.23
N VAL A 45 16.72 6.75 -3.08
CA VAL A 45 15.86 5.75 -2.45
C VAL A 45 14.41 6.18 -2.65
N HIS A 46 13.59 5.29 -3.20
CA HIS A 46 12.17 5.53 -3.41
C HIS A 46 11.36 4.46 -2.71
N PHE A 47 10.42 4.88 -1.87
CA PHE A 47 9.51 3.99 -1.17
C PHE A 47 8.07 4.30 -1.56
N LYS A 48 7.33 3.28 -1.98
CA LYS A 48 5.95 3.36 -2.48
C LYS A 48 5.05 2.45 -1.64
N ALA A 49 4.02 3.00 -1.01
CA ALA A 49 3.13 2.27 -0.12
C ALA A 49 1.66 2.66 -0.33
N LYS A 50 0.77 1.74 0.03
CA LYS A 50 -0.67 2.03 0.14
C LYS A 50 -0.93 2.79 1.44
N GLY A 51 -1.80 3.79 1.37
CA GLY A 51 -2.24 4.59 2.51
C GLY A 51 -1.85 6.05 2.39
N THR A 52 -2.03 6.78 3.48
CA THR A 52 -1.70 8.21 3.59
C THR A 52 -0.70 8.51 4.71
N ASP A 53 -0.10 7.47 5.30
CA ASP A 53 0.81 7.61 6.43
C ASP A 53 2.20 8.07 5.95
N LYS A 54 2.39 9.39 5.98
CA LYS A 54 3.64 10.05 5.60
C LYS A 54 4.81 9.65 6.47
N ALA A 55 4.62 9.61 7.79
CA ALA A 55 5.68 9.27 8.72
C ALA A 55 6.22 7.88 8.41
N LYS A 56 5.32 6.89 8.31
CA LYS A 56 5.72 5.51 8.02
C LYS A 56 6.42 5.33 6.67
N ALA A 57 5.94 6.00 5.62
CA ALA A 57 6.58 5.95 4.31
C ALA A 57 8.00 6.56 4.32
N MET A 58 8.17 7.67 5.05
CA MET A 58 9.46 8.32 5.24
C MET A 58 10.41 7.47 6.09
N ASP A 59 9.90 6.86 7.17
CA ASP A 59 10.68 5.99 8.05
C ASP A 59 11.23 4.78 7.29
N TYR A 60 10.41 4.16 6.43
CA TYR A 60 10.89 3.06 5.59
C TYR A 60 11.89 3.50 4.51
N ALA A 61 11.73 4.69 3.93
CA ALA A 61 12.72 5.23 3.01
C ALA A 61 14.06 5.50 3.73
N MET A 62 14.00 6.03 4.97
CA MET A 62 15.18 6.26 5.82
C MET A 62 15.84 4.96 6.26
N LEU A 63 15.05 3.96 6.64
CA LEU A 63 15.54 2.62 6.95
C LEU A 63 16.28 2.03 5.75
N ARG A 64 15.72 2.15 4.55
CA ARG A 64 16.37 1.64 3.35
C ARG A 64 17.66 2.39 3.01
N ALA A 65 17.69 3.71 3.19
CA ALA A 65 18.91 4.50 3.05
C ALA A 65 20.02 4.03 4.01
N ALA A 66 19.67 3.75 5.26
CA ALA A 66 20.59 3.23 6.26
C ALA A 66 21.12 1.83 5.88
N GLU A 67 20.24 0.91 5.47
CA GLU A 67 20.65 -0.41 4.98
C GLU A 67 21.61 -0.32 3.78
N LEU A 68 21.27 0.50 2.79
CA LEU A 68 22.09 0.71 1.60
C LEU A 68 23.47 1.27 1.95
N THR A 69 23.54 2.22 2.89
CA THR A 69 24.81 2.79 3.37
C THR A 69 25.72 1.72 3.96
N LEU A 70 25.16 0.83 4.79
CA LEU A 70 25.90 -0.26 5.42
C LEU A 70 26.29 -1.34 4.42
N LEU A 71 25.44 -1.62 3.42
CA LEU A 71 25.72 -2.57 2.34
C LEU A 71 26.89 -2.11 1.47
N GLU A 72 26.99 -0.81 1.19
CA GLU A 72 28.09 -0.21 0.43
C GLU A 72 29.36 0.02 1.28
N GLY A 73 29.32 -0.28 2.58
CA GLY A 73 30.48 -0.21 3.48
C GLY A 73 30.81 1.19 4.00
N TYR A 74 29.83 2.09 4.01
CA TYR A 74 29.91 3.44 4.57
C TYR A 74 29.33 3.48 5.99
N ASP A 75 29.68 4.52 6.75
CA ASP A 75 29.30 4.64 8.16
C ASP A 75 28.06 5.50 8.36
N TRP A 76 27.91 6.55 7.55
CA TRP A 76 26.87 7.55 7.67
C TRP A 76 26.36 7.98 6.30
N PHE A 77 25.17 8.57 6.28
CA PHE A 77 24.60 9.17 5.09
C PHE A 77 24.05 10.56 5.41
N VAL A 78 23.98 11.41 4.40
CA VAL A 78 23.37 12.73 4.45
C VAL A 78 22.19 12.75 3.50
N VAL A 79 21.03 13.20 3.97
CA VAL A 79 19.89 13.45 3.11
C VAL A 79 20.07 14.81 2.45
N THR A 80 20.28 14.81 1.14
CA THR A 80 20.48 16.03 0.35
C THR A 80 19.14 16.61 -0.11
N ASP A 81 18.19 15.74 -0.42
CA ASP A 81 16.85 16.13 -0.86
C ASP A 81 15.81 15.09 -0.45
N ARG A 82 14.59 15.56 -0.19
CA ARG A 82 13.49 14.73 0.31
C ARG A 82 12.15 15.23 -0.22
N GLU A 83 11.45 14.35 -0.89
CA GLU A 83 10.11 14.58 -1.42
C GLU A 83 9.14 13.53 -0.90
N THR A 84 7.91 13.95 -0.56
CA THR A 84 6.84 13.03 -0.17
C THR A 84 5.57 13.39 -0.93
N LEU A 85 5.14 12.49 -1.80
CA LEU A 85 3.97 12.64 -2.65
C LEU A 85 2.84 11.79 -2.07
N VAL A 86 1.65 12.37 -1.93
CA VAL A 86 0.44 11.63 -1.53
C VAL A 86 -0.56 11.77 -2.65
N ASP A 87 -0.75 10.68 -3.39
CA ASP A 87 -1.78 10.60 -4.40
C ASP A 87 -3.08 10.10 -3.75
N LYS A 88 -4.10 10.94 -3.75
CA LYS A 88 -5.40 10.66 -3.14
C LYS A 88 -6.45 10.21 -4.15
N GLU A 89 -6.16 10.20 -5.45
CA GLU A 89 -7.18 10.08 -6.49
C GLU A 89 -6.82 9.09 -7.60
N THR A 90 -6.65 7.81 -7.27
CA THR A 90 -6.80 6.77 -8.31
C THR A 90 -8.26 6.31 -8.36
N VAL A 91 -9.10 6.99 -9.15
CA VAL A 91 -10.44 6.49 -9.47
C VAL A 91 -10.30 5.31 -10.43
N GLN A 92 -10.31 4.09 -9.89
CA GLN A 92 -10.26 2.86 -10.69
C GLN A 92 -11.60 2.64 -11.39
N THR A 93 -11.70 3.03 -12.66
CA THR A 93 -12.81 2.64 -13.54
C THR A 93 -12.63 1.17 -13.91
N THR A 94 -13.43 0.30 -13.32
CA THR A 94 -13.39 -1.13 -13.64
C THR A 94 -14.57 -1.46 -14.55
N PRO A 95 -14.35 -2.02 -15.75
CA PRO A 95 -15.44 -2.51 -16.58
C PRO A 95 -16.14 -3.64 -15.83
N THR A 96 -17.45 -3.53 -15.67
CA THR A 96 -18.25 -4.57 -15.04
C THR A 96 -19.26 -5.12 -16.05
N ALA A 97 -19.40 -6.44 -16.04
CA ALA A 97 -20.41 -7.16 -16.77
C ALA A 97 -21.19 -7.97 -15.75
N GLY A 98 -22.50 -7.74 -15.67
CA GLY A 98 -23.34 -8.35 -14.67
C GLY A 98 -24.70 -8.71 -15.24
N PHE A 99 -25.39 -9.57 -14.53
CA PHE A 99 -26.80 -9.86 -14.79
C PHE A 99 -27.63 -9.09 -13.77
N SER A 100 -28.55 -8.26 -14.24
CA SER A 100 -29.52 -7.58 -13.39
C SER A 100 -30.90 -8.21 -13.57
N GLN A 101 -31.59 -8.44 -12.46
CA GLN A 101 -33.00 -8.84 -12.46
C GLN A 101 -33.84 -7.57 -12.52
N ARG A 102 -34.60 -7.39 -13.59
CA ARG A 102 -35.61 -6.32 -13.67
C ARG A 102 -36.99 -6.92 -13.77
N TYR A 103 -38.00 -6.20 -13.30
CA TYR A 103 -39.40 -6.61 -13.47
C TYR A 103 -39.97 -5.90 -14.68
N ALA A 104 -40.25 -6.64 -15.74
CA ALA A 104 -40.97 -6.12 -16.89
C ALA A 104 -42.47 -6.05 -16.55
N ARG A 105 -43.08 -4.88 -16.76
CA ARG A 105 -44.52 -4.68 -16.60
C ARG A 105 -45.20 -4.98 -17.93
N VAL A 106 -46.00 -6.05 -17.97
CA VAL A 106 -46.81 -6.39 -19.15
C VAL A 106 -48.25 -6.10 -18.82
N THR A 107 -48.93 -5.32 -19.66
CA THR A 107 -50.37 -5.07 -19.53
C THR A 107 -51.07 -5.69 -20.72
N ASP A 108 -51.94 -6.65 -20.44
CA ASP A 108 -52.78 -7.30 -21.42
C ASP A 108 -54.18 -6.70 -21.31
N CYS A 109 -54.69 -6.16 -22.42
CA CYS A 109 -56.01 -5.54 -22.49
C CYS A 109 -56.89 -6.32 -23.46
N GLY A 110 -57.97 -6.90 -22.93
CA GLY A 110 -59.07 -7.42 -23.73
C GLY A 110 -60.10 -6.33 -24.07
N VAL A 111 -61.20 -6.74 -24.69
CA VAL A 111 -62.26 -5.84 -25.17
C VAL A 111 -62.97 -5.06 -24.05
N LEU A 112 -62.91 -5.54 -22.80
CA LEU A 112 -63.62 -4.97 -21.66
C LEU A 112 -62.76 -4.74 -20.40
N THR A 113 -61.60 -5.39 -20.27
CA THR A 113 -60.76 -5.30 -19.07
C THR A 113 -59.27 -5.36 -19.41
N CYS A 114 -58.44 -4.74 -18.58
CA CYS A 114 -56.98 -4.83 -18.66
C CYS A 114 -56.41 -5.44 -17.38
N ARG A 115 -55.39 -6.28 -17.52
CA ARG A 115 -54.64 -6.85 -16.40
C ARG A 115 -53.16 -6.55 -16.56
N THR A 116 -52.58 -5.94 -15.53
CA THR A 116 -51.15 -5.70 -15.46
C THR A 116 -50.49 -6.78 -14.60
N SER A 117 -49.46 -7.43 -15.14
CA SER A 117 -48.65 -8.43 -14.47
C SER A 117 -47.17 -8.03 -14.50
N TYR A 118 -46.42 -8.46 -13.49
CA TYR A 118 -44.98 -8.23 -13.38
C TYR A 118 -44.24 -9.55 -13.59
N HIS A 119 -43.35 -9.59 -14.57
CA HIS A 119 -42.53 -10.77 -14.83
C HIS A 119 -41.05 -10.44 -14.61
N PRO A 120 -40.31 -11.25 -13.84
CA PRO A 120 -38.87 -11.09 -13.72
C PRO A 120 -38.22 -11.39 -15.08
N THR A 121 -37.39 -10.47 -15.55
CA THR A 121 -36.56 -10.64 -16.73
C THR A 121 -35.10 -10.48 -16.33
N THR A 122 -34.28 -11.40 -16.81
CA THR A 122 -32.84 -11.39 -16.62
C THR A 122 -32.22 -10.64 -17.80
N GLN A 123 -31.56 -9.51 -17.54
CA GLN A 123 -30.86 -8.79 -18.60
C GLN A 123 -29.36 -8.79 -18.32
N PHE A 124 -28.58 -8.91 -19.40
CA PHE A 124 -27.14 -8.71 -19.37
C PHE A 124 -26.87 -7.21 -19.46
N GLU A 125 -26.17 -6.68 -18.47
CA GLU A 125 -25.84 -5.26 -18.39
C GLU A 125 -24.33 -5.11 -18.38
N THR A 126 -23.82 -4.32 -19.32
CA THR A 126 -22.43 -3.87 -19.35
C THR A 126 -22.41 -2.41 -18.94
N GLY A 127 -21.49 -2.07 -18.05
CA GLY A 127 -21.40 -0.72 -17.52
C GLY A 127 -20.03 -0.39 -16.99
N VAL A 128 -19.80 0.90 -16.81
CA VAL A 128 -18.63 1.40 -16.08
C VAL A 128 -19.11 1.71 -14.67
N PHE A 129 -18.64 0.92 -13.70
CA PHE A 129 -18.92 1.19 -12.30
C PHE A 129 -17.98 2.30 -11.82
N VAL A 130 -18.52 3.51 -11.63
CA VAL A 130 -17.81 4.64 -11.00
C VAL A 130 -18.09 4.59 -9.50
N GLY A 131 -17.42 3.66 -8.83
CA GLY A 131 -17.53 3.45 -7.38
C GLY A 131 -16.26 2.82 -6.82
N GLY A 132 -15.10 3.22 -7.34
CA GLY A 132 -13.81 2.71 -6.92
C GLY A 132 -13.55 2.98 -5.44
N SER A 133 -12.93 2.02 -4.75
CA SER A 133 -12.31 2.29 -3.46
C SER A 133 -11.22 3.35 -3.68
N GLN A 134 -11.30 4.46 -2.94
CA GLN A 134 -10.26 5.47 -2.95
C GLN A 134 -8.99 4.85 -2.36
N LYS A 135 -8.12 4.32 -3.22
CA LYS A 135 -6.82 3.80 -2.82
C LYS A 135 -5.86 4.98 -2.82
N SER A 136 -5.66 5.57 -1.64
CA SER A 136 -4.59 6.51 -1.44
C SER A 136 -3.25 5.80 -1.57
N GLU A 137 -2.36 6.38 -2.35
CA GLU A 137 -0.98 5.95 -2.49
C GLU A 137 -0.06 7.03 -1.93
N ILE A 138 1.01 6.59 -1.29
CA ILE A 138 2.05 7.45 -0.79
C ILE A 138 3.41 7.03 -1.31
N GLU A 139 4.17 8.03 -1.76
CA GLU A 139 5.54 7.87 -2.23
C GLU A 139 6.47 8.78 -1.44
N SER A 140 7.60 8.25 -1.02
CA SER A 140 8.68 9.02 -0.40
C SER A 140 9.95 8.81 -1.20
N ILE A 141 10.54 9.91 -1.68
CA ILE A 141 11.79 9.92 -2.46
C ILE A 141 12.85 10.62 -1.60
N LEU A 142 13.99 9.96 -1.42
CA LEU A 142 15.16 10.51 -0.72
C LEU A 142 16.35 10.47 -1.66
N ASN A 143 17.03 11.60 -1.82
CA ASN A 143 18.37 11.62 -2.37
C ASN A 143 19.36 11.66 -1.20
N ILE A 144 20.29 10.72 -1.19
CA ILE A 144 21.27 10.53 -0.12
C ILE A 144 22.68 10.57 -0.68
N GLU A 145 23.60 11.08 0.12
CA GLU A 145 25.03 11.01 -0.10
C GLU A 145 25.69 10.19 1.02
N LEU A 146 26.54 9.24 0.64
CA LEU A 146 27.20 8.32 1.55
C LEU A 146 28.57 8.85 1.97
N GLY A 147 28.97 8.55 3.20
CA GLY A 147 30.28 8.95 3.69
C GLY A 147 30.85 8.02 4.77
N LYS A 148 32.16 8.10 4.93
CA LYS A 148 32.94 7.22 5.82
C LYS A 148 33.71 8.05 6.84
N GLY A 149 33.90 7.50 8.04
CA GLY A 149 34.69 8.15 9.09
C GLY A 149 33.90 9.22 9.84
N THR A 150 34.49 10.39 10.07
CA THR A 150 33.88 11.43 10.90
C THR A 150 32.62 11.97 10.25
N ARG A 151 31.48 11.76 10.93
CA ARG A 151 30.17 12.26 10.50
C ARG A 151 30.17 13.80 10.47
N PRO A 152 29.68 14.44 9.39
CA PRO A 152 29.52 15.89 9.35
C PRO A 152 28.49 16.35 10.39
N SER A 153 28.67 17.54 10.96
CA SER A 153 27.77 18.11 11.98
C SER A 153 26.47 18.70 11.40
N SER A 154 26.10 18.34 10.17
CA SER A 154 24.88 18.81 9.54
C SER A 154 23.64 18.16 10.16
N ALA A 155 22.56 18.93 10.31
CA ALA A 155 21.28 18.45 10.85
C ALA A 155 20.63 17.31 10.02
N THR A 156 21.06 17.14 8.77
CA THR A 156 20.57 16.08 7.86
C THR A 156 21.55 14.91 7.72
N SER A 157 22.56 14.81 8.60
CA SER A 157 23.46 13.67 8.67
C SER A 157 22.98 12.65 9.69
N PHE A 158 22.99 11.39 9.30
CA PHE A 158 22.52 10.28 10.11
C PHE A 158 23.55 9.15 10.15
N ASP A 159 23.71 8.54 11.32
CA ASP A 159 24.49 7.30 11.42
C ASP A 159 23.63 6.13 10.92
N ALA A 160 24.18 5.32 10.03
CA ALA A 160 23.42 4.27 9.39
C ALA A 160 23.07 3.10 10.33
N ARG A 161 23.91 2.81 11.33
CA ARG A 161 23.61 1.78 12.35
C ARG A 161 22.49 2.26 13.26
N GLU A 162 22.61 3.50 13.75
CA GLU A 162 21.62 4.11 14.65
C GLU A 162 20.23 4.21 14.01
N VAL A 163 20.15 4.68 12.76
CA VAL A 163 18.86 4.77 12.04
C VAL A 163 18.26 3.39 11.83
N ARG A 164 19.07 2.41 11.42
CA ARG A 164 18.58 1.05 11.21
C ARG A 164 18.03 0.46 12.49
N GLU A 165 18.73 0.61 13.62
CA GLU A 165 18.29 0.06 14.91
C GLU A 165 17.00 0.71 15.42
N ASN A 166 16.83 2.02 15.21
CA ASN A 166 15.65 2.74 15.70
C ASN A 166 14.41 2.58 14.81
N LEU A 167 14.60 2.42 13.49
CA LEU A 167 13.50 2.34 12.51
C LEU A 167 13.17 0.92 12.05
N GLN A 168 13.98 -0.08 12.43
CA GLN A 168 13.67 -1.46 12.15
C GLN A 168 12.33 -1.78 12.82
N PRO A 169 11.32 -2.27 12.07
CA PRO A 169 10.04 -2.61 12.66
C PRO A 169 10.29 -3.67 13.73
N ASN A 170 9.95 -3.37 14.98
CA ASN A 170 9.91 -4.38 16.03
C ASN A 170 8.92 -5.43 15.56
N ILE A 171 9.44 -6.59 15.17
CA ILE A 171 8.65 -7.79 14.98
C ILE A 171 8.29 -8.23 16.40
N GLU A 172 7.30 -7.57 17.00
CA GLU A 172 6.63 -8.11 18.17
C GLU A 172 5.83 -9.31 17.65
N GLU A 173 6.37 -10.51 17.92
CA GLU A 173 5.78 -11.83 17.62
C GLU A 173 4.44 -12.05 18.33
#